data_AF-A0A3P6A6G5-F1
#
_entry.id   AF-A0A3P6A6G5-F1
#
_cell.length_a   1.000
_cell.length_b   1.000
_cell.length_c   1.000
_cell.angle_alpha   90.00
_cell.angle_beta   90.00
_cell.angle_gamma   90.00
#
_symmetry.space_group_name_H-M   'P 1'
#
loop_
_entity.id
_entity.type
_entity.pdbx_description
1 polymer ?
#
loop_
_entity_poly.entity_id
_entity_poly.type
_entity_poly.pdbx_seq_one_letter_code
_entity_poly.pdbx_strand_id
1 'polypeptide(L)' 'MARMRMGPFGYMYESSMGTEWDETGRNAISLIIVTFDYSSVTFIQFGFVESGNFSIL' A
#
# COMPACT_ATOMS: atom_id res chain seq x y z
N MET A 1 19.78 1.61 7.49
CA MET A 1 19.79 2.58 6.37
C MET A 1 18.65 3.56 6.59
N ALA A 2 18.82 4.84 6.28
CA ALA A 2 17.71 5.80 6.34
C ALA A 2 16.67 5.43 5.26
N ARG A 3 15.40 5.29 5.65
CA ARG A 3 14.28 5.16 4.70
C ARG A 3 13.82 6.55 4.31
N MET A 4 13.78 6.82 3.02
CA MET A 4 13.14 8.03 2.49
C MET A 4 11.63 7.77 2.42
N ARG A 5 10.83 8.64 3.04
CA ARG A 5 9.37 8.64 2.87
C ARG A 5 9.01 9.52 1.68
N MET A 6 8.06 9.08 0.86
CA MET A 6 7.51 9.83 -0.26
C MET A 6 5.99 9.72 -0.27
N GLY A 7 5.32 10.78 -0.71
CA GLY A 7 3.85 10.85 -0.76
C GLY A 7 3.20 11.28 0.55
N PRO A 8 1.87 11.11 0.70
CA PRO A 8 0.94 10.50 -0.26
C PRO A 8 0.73 11.35 -1.52
N PHE A 9 0.34 10.69 -2.62
CA PHE A 9 -0.04 11.36 -3.87
C PHE A 9 -1.51 11.09 -4.17
N GLY A 10 -2.29 12.13 -4.38
CA GLY A 10 -3.73 12.02 -4.63
C GLY A 10 -4.49 13.23 -4.12
N TYR A 11 -5.76 13.33 -4.52
CA TYR A 11 -6.66 14.39 -4.07
C TYR A 11 -7.44 13.91 -2.84
N MET A 12 -7.12 14.45 -1.66
CA MET A 12 -7.92 14.26 -0.45
C MET A 12 -9.08 15.26 -0.47
N TYR A 13 -10.32 14.79 -0.63
CA TYR A 13 -11.50 15.60 -0.30
C TYR A 13 -11.65 15.66 1.23
N GLU A 14 -11.98 16.83 1.79
CA GLU A 14 -12.19 17.01 3.24
C GLU A 14 -13.28 16.07 3.82
N SER A 15 -14.15 15.53 2.98
CA SER A 15 -15.21 14.57 3.34
C SER A 15 -14.92 13.11 2.97
N SER A 16 -13.84 12.81 2.24
CA SER A 16 -13.47 11.43 1.88
C SER A 16 -12.57 10.83 2.96
N MET A 17 -13.19 10.28 4.00
CA MET A 17 -12.55 9.60 5.13
C MET A 17 -11.94 8.25 4.73
N GLY A 18 -10.94 8.24 3.86
CA GLY A 18 -10.04 7.10 3.77
C GLY A 18 -9.26 6.96 5.08
N THR A 19 -9.19 5.76 5.65
CA THR A 19 -8.29 5.50 6.78
C THR A 19 -6.85 5.62 6.29
N GLU A 20 -6.06 6.48 6.93
CA GLU A 20 -4.62 6.57 6.65
C GLU A 20 -3.98 5.20 6.88
N TRP A 21 -3.15 4.77 5.94
CA TRP A 21 -2.47 3.49 5.99
C TRP A 21 -0.95 3.71 5.86
N ASP A 22 -0.21 3.16 6.81
CA ASP A 22 1.24 3.27 6.91
C ASP A 22 1.83 1.91 7.29
N GLU A 23 2.09 1.07 6.30
CA GLU A 23 2.76 -0.22 6.52
C GLU A 23 4.25 -0.01 6.78
N THR A 24 4.69 -0.45 7.95
CA THR A 24 6.08 -0.34 8.39
C THR A 24 6.65 -1.74 8.71
N GLY A 25 7.97 -1.87 8.76
CA GLY A 25 8.59 -3.08 9.32
C GLY A 25 8.97 -4.21 8.35
N ARG A 26 8.66 -4.12 7.06
CA ARG A 26 9.00 -5.18 6.07
C ARG A 26 10.10 -4.77 5.11
N ASN A 27 10.98 -5.71 4.71
CA ASN A 27 12.20 -5.43 3.95
C ASN A 27 11.96 -5.11 2.46
N ALA A 28 11.13 -5.90 1.79
CA ALA A 28 10.83 -5.73 0.37
C ALA A 28 9.43 -6.24 0.04
N ILE A 29 8.70 -5.49 -0.78
CA ILE A 29 7.43 -5.94 -1.35
C ILE A 29 7.73 -7.00 -2.41
N SER A 30 7.01 -8.12 -2.37
CA SER A 30 7.16 -9.23 -3.32
C SER A 30 6.01 -9.29 -4.33
N LEU A 31 4.82 -8.81 -3.95
CA LEU A 31 3.64 -8.75 -4.80
C LEU A 31 2.87 -7.46 -4.52
N ILE A 32 2.31 -6.87 -5.56
CA ILE A 32 1.34 -5.77 -5.46
C ILE A 32 0.08 -6.23 -6.18
N ILE A 33 -1.06 -6.17 -5.50
CA ILE A 33 -2.38 -6.44 -6.06
C ILE A 33 -3.14 -5.12 -6.09
N VAL A 34 -3.70 -4.79 -7.24
CA VAL A 34 -4.49 -3.56 -7.43
C VAL A 34 -5.81 -3.93 -8.09
N THR A 35 -6.91 -3.52 -7.46
CA THR A 35 -8.24 -3.56 -8.07
C THR A 35 -8.65 -2.14 -8.42
N PHE A 36 -9.24 -1.97 -9.60
CA PHE A 36 -9.69 -0.68 -10.11
C PHE A 36 -11.01 -0.85 -10.85
N ASP A 37 -11.76 0.24 -10.92
CA ASP A 37 -12.92 0.37 -11.80
C ASP A 37 -12.60 1.29 -12.99
N TYR A 38 -13.62 1.70 -13.73
CA TYR A 38 -13.46 2.56 -14.89
C TYR A 38 -12.76 3.90 -14.58
N SER A 39 -12.85 4.39 -13.34
CA SER A 39 -12.50 5.75 -12.97
C SER A 39 -11.42 5.86 -11.88
N SER A 40 -11.19 4.79 -11.13
CA SER A 40 -10.39 4.87 -9.91
C SER A 40 -9.78 3.53 -9.49
N VAL A 41 -8.70 3.61 -8.71
CA VAL A 41 -8.22 2.48 -7.91
C VAL A 41 -9.15 2.31 -6.72
N THR A 42 -9.66 1.09 -6.53
CA THR A 42 -10.61 0.76 -5.46
C THR A 42 -9.98 -0.04 -4.33
N PHE A 43 -8.89 -0.77 -4.60
CA PHE A 43 -8.17 -1.54 -3.60
C PHE A 43 -6.70 -1.71 -3.95
N ILE A 44 -5.82 -1.68 -2.94
CA ILE A 44 -4.40 -1.99 -3.06
C ILE A 44 -4.03 -2.93 -1.92
N GLN A 45 -3.30 -4.01 -2.25
CA GLN A 45 -2.80 -5.00 -1.29
C GLN A 45 -1.34 -5.33 -1.57
N PHE A 46 -0.58 -5.61 -0.52
CA PHE A 46 0.84 -5.92 -0.64
C PHE A 46 1.14 -7.33 -0.11
N GLY A 47 1.84 -8.12 -0.91
CA GLY A 47 2.37 -9.42 -0.53
C GLY A 47 3.85 -9.35 -0.22
N PHE A 48 4.28 -10.09 0.79
CA PHE A 48 5.64 -10.08 1.29
C PHE A 48 6.16 -11.52 1.47
N VAL A 49 7.45 -11.70 1.20
CA VAL A 49 8.17 -12.93 1.57
C VAL A 49 9.03 -12.62 2.79
N GLU A 50 8.73 -13.29 3.90
CA GLU A 50 9.47 -13.16 5.15
C GLU A 50 9.98 -14.51 5.60
N SER A 51 11.29 -14.62 5.77
CA SER A 51 11.94 -15.87 6.19
C SER A 51 11.55 -17.10 5.33
N GLY A 52 11.28 -16.87 4.03
CA GLY A 52 10.87 -17.90 3.08
C GLY A 52 9.37 -18.20 3.01
N ASN A 53 8.55 -17.59 3.88
CA ASN A 53 7.09 -17.75 3.87
C ASN A 53 6.40 -16.56 3.19
N PHE A 54 5.40 -16.85 2.37
CA PHE A 54 4.59 -15.83 1.69
C PHE A 54 3.35 -15.49 2.50
N SER A 55 3.07 -14.20 2.66
CA SER A 55 1.84 -13.69 3.29
C SER A 55 1.29 -12.49 2.53
N ILE A 56 -0.03 -12.32 2.57
CA ILE A 56 -0.75 -11.18 2.00
C ILE A 56 -1.42 -10.43 3.15
N LEU A 57 -1.25 -9.10 3.18
CA LEU A 57 -1.97 -8.18 4.08
C LEU A 57 -2.86 -7.27 3.27
#